data_AF-A0A4Q6AWL1-F1
#
_entry.id   AF-A0A4Q6AWL1-F1
#
_cell.length_a   1.000
_cell.length_b   1.000
_cell.length_c   1.000
_cell.angle_alpha   90.00
_cell.angle_beta   90.00
_cell.angle_gamma   90.00
#
_symmetry.space_group_name_H-M   'P 1'
#
loop_
_entity.id
_entity.type
_entity.pdbx_description
1 polymer ?
#
loop_
_entity_poly.entity_id
_entity_poly.type
_entity_poly.pdbx_seq_one_letter_code
_entity_poly.pdbx_strand_id
1 'polypeptide(L)'
;MKKQNFTVSAFWDKKALKEDGTSRILITINLNRQQFRVSVKLYATQEDFKKALQAKGGTDSQRELRREIFRYVDKAETILGKMPNPTKESFLRLFKSESNLPFSDKTPVYPLMEAKRDQMVKDKRFGSAMTIRCSWYSLKDFREKLFFEDLDGQFLNSYKRHMKEKGCSDATIGIYLRELKTIYNQLVRDGVLTSNKNPFAEVKIGGSKKSVNVLYPNQLKALWEFQPEGILQDRAKDFFFFCYLCNGMNFADMASLKFRNISGDILSFIRRKTRNTRRDTKVIKVFLLPEAKAIIEKCANAGDIDHLTPVEVDHLWPE
;
A
#
# COMPACT_ATOMS: atom_id res chain seq x y z
N MET A 1 -12.43 36.86 11.17
CA MET A 1 -12.60 35.39 11.38
C MET A 1 -13.56 34.87 10.32
N LYS A 2 -13.10 34.02 9.37
CA LYS A 2 -14.01 33.38 8.40
C LYS A 2 -14.92 32.42 9.18
N LYS A 3 -16.24 32.63 9.15
CA LYS A 3 -17.24 31.71 9.71
C LYS A 3 -17.00 30.32 9.10
N GLN A 4 -16.68 29.34 9.93
CA GLN A 4 -16.58 27.95 9.49
C GLN A 4 -18.00 27.47 9.15
N ASN A 5 -18.22 27.07 7.89
CA ASN A 5 -19.52 26.66 7.36
C ASN A 5 -19.83 25.18 7.68
N PHE A 6 -19.87 24.81 8.96
CA PHE A 6 -20.34 23.49 9.38
C PHE A 6 -21.31 23.55 10.55
N THR A 7 -22.19 22.56 10.64
CA THR A 7 -23.04 22.31 11.83
C THR A 7 -23.04 20.84 12.18
N VAL A 8 -23.03 20.54 13.48
CA VAL A 8 -23.06 19.18 14.02
C VAL A 8 -24.29 19.04 14.91
N SER A 9 -25.07 17.97 14.75
CA SER A 9 -26.24 17.71 15.58
C SER A 9 -26.51 16.22 15.75
N ALA A 10 -27.09 15.81 16.87
CA ALA A 10 -27.54 14.45 17.07
C ALA A 10 -28.90 14.19 16.38
N PHE A 11 -29.11 12.97 15.89
CA PHE A 11 -30.34 12.54 15.23
C PHE A 11 -30.69 11.10 15.63
N TRP A 12 -31.96 10.86 15.96
CA TRP A 12 -32.48 9.54 16.29
C TRP A 12 -33.08 8.86 15.06
N ASP A 13 -32.62 7.66 14.74
CA ASP A 13 -32.98 7.00 13.48
C ASP A 13 -34.26 6.17 13.56
N LYS A 14 -35.40 6.70 13.08
CA LYS A 14 -36.67 5.95 13.06
C LYS A 14 -36.63 4.65 12.25
N LYS A 15 -35.69 4.50 11.31
CA LYS A 15 -35.61 3.32 10.42
C LYS A 15 -34.96 2.09 11.05
N ALA A 16 -34.24 2.26 12.17
CA ALA A 16 -33.48 1.19 12.81
C ALA A 16 -34.08 0.82 14.19
N LEU A 17 -35.41 0.80 14.28
CA LEU A 17 -36.15 0.48 15.50
C LEU A 17 -35.99 -1.01 15.83
N LYS A 18 -35.61 -1.30 17.08
CA LYS A 18 -35.57 -2.66 17.63
C LYS A 18 -36.89 -3.02 18.30
N GLU A 19 -37.08 -4.31 18.57
CA GLU A 19 -38.26 -4.83 19.28
C GLU A 19 -38.44 -4.23 20.69
N ASP A 20 -37.34 -3.81 21.32
CA ASP A 20 -37.31 -3.15 22.64
C ASP A 20 -37.69 -1.65 22.60
N GLY A 21 -38.05 -1.10 21.43
CA GLY A 21 -38.40 0.31 21.24
C GLY A 21 -37.20 1.27 21.19
N THR A 22 -35.97 0.76 21.29
CA THR A 22 -34.74 1.55 21.14
C THR A 22 -34.32 1.64 19.68
N SER A 23 -33.63 2.73 19.33
CA SER A 23 -32.96 2.87 18.04
C SER A 23 -31.61 3.54 18.19
N ARG A 24 -30.75 3.37 17.17
CA ARG A 24 -29.42 3.97 17.11
C ARG A 24 -29.50 5.50 17.02
N ILE A 25 -28.50 6.13 17.63
CA ILE A 25 -28.27 7.58 17.52
C ILE A 25 -27.18 7.82 16.46
N LEU A 26 -27.42 8.82 15.62
CA LEU A 26 -26.52 9.27 14.56
C LEU A 26 -26.04 10.69 14.86
N ILE A 27 -24.79 10.99 14.53
CA ILE A 27 -24.28 12.37 14.46
C ILE A 27 -24.42 12.85 13.01
N THR A 28 -25.16 13.93 12.83
CA THR A 28 -25.38 14.59 11.54
C THR A 28 -24.39 15.73 11.41
N ILE A 29 -23.64 15.72 10.31
CA ILE A 29 -22.70 16.79 9.95
C ILE A 29 -23.22 17.44 8.66
N ASN A 30 -23.46 18.75 8.71
CA ASN A 30 -23.64 19.57 7.52
C ASN A 30 -22.34 20.30 7.24
N LEU A 31 -21.80 20.11 6.04
CA LEU A 31 -20.53 20.68 5.64
C LEU A 31 -20.62 21.11 4.18
N ASN A 32 -20.34 22.39 3.89
CA ASN A 32 -20.34 22.92 2.52
C ASN A 32 -21.59 22.57 1.70
N ARG A 33 -22.79 22.70 2.31
CA ARG A 33 -24.10 22.35 1.72
C ARG A 33 -24.34 20.86 1.45
N GLN A 34 -23.47 19.97 1.93
CA GLN A 34 -23.68 18.53 1.91
C GLN A 34 -23.92 18.01 3.33
N GLN A 35 -24.94 17.15 3.48
CA GLN A 35 -25.25 16.48 4.75
C GLN A 35 -24.81 15.03 4.71
N PHE A 36 -24.14 14.56 5.76
CA PHE A 36 -23.90 13.15 5.99
C PHE A 36 -24.08 12.78 7.47
N ARG A 37 -24.32 11.48 7.74
CA ARG A 37 -24.61 10.97 9.08
C ARG A 37 -23.64 9.86 9.46
N VAL A 38 -23.24 9.82 10.72
CA VAL A 38 -22.32 8.81 11.27
C VAL A 38 -22.97 8.14 12.46
N SER A 39 -23.01 6.80 12.45
CA SER A 39 -23.53 6.04 13.59
C SER A 39 -22.54 6.05 14.73
N VAL A 40 -23.03 6.30 15.95
CA VAL A 40 -22.28 6.14 17.20
C VAL A 40 -22.80 4.92 17.95
N LYS A 41 -22.02 4.42 18.93
CA LYS A 41 -22.38 3.25 19.75
C LYS A 41 -23.40 3.63 20.86
N LEU A 42 -24.44 4.39 20.52
CA LEU A 42 -25.49 4.81 21.44
C LEU A 42 -26.86 4.40 20.91
N TYR A 43 -27.70 3.90 21.82
CA TYR A 43 -29.08 3.47 21.55
C TYR A 43 -29.99 4.05 22.61
N ALA A 44 -31.15 4.55 22.20
CA ALA A 44 -32.14 5.11 23.12
C ALA A 44 -33.55 5.00 22.54
N THR A 45 -34.55 5.11 23.40
CA THR A 45 -35.94 5.32 22.96
C THR A 45 -36.09 6.74 22.41
N GLN A 46 -37.14 6.98 21.61
CA GLN A 46 -37.41 8.33 21.10
C GLN A 46 -37.70 9.33 22.23
N GLU A 47 -38.31 8.87 23.32
CA GLU A 47 -38.64 9.69 24.48
C GLU A 47 -37.38 10.07 25.28
N ASP A 48 -36.51 9.09 25.56
CA ASP A 48 -35.25 9.34 26.28
C ASP A 48 -34.31 10.23 25.47
N PHE A 49 -34.24 10.05 24.15
CA PHE A 49 -33.47 10.93 23.28
C PHE A 49 -33.98 12.38 23.31
N LYS A 50 -35.32 12.58 23.22
CA LYS A 50 -35.92 13.91 23.31
C LYS A 50 -35.66 14.57 24.67
N LYS A 51 -35.81 13.82 25.76
CA LYS A 51 -35.53 14.30 27.13
C LYS A 51 -34.04 14.60 27.34
N ALA A 52 -33.14 13.76 26.81
CA ALA A 52 -31.69 13.98 26.88
C ALA A 52 -31.24 15.26 26.14
N LEU A 53 -31.94 15.67 25.08
CA LEU A 53 -31.67 16.94 24.39
C LEU A 53 -32.28 18.17 25.08
N GLN A 54 -33.20 17.99 26.02
CA GLN A 54 -33.79 19.11 26.77
C GLN A 54 -32.82 19.61 27.85
N ALA A 55 -32.81 20.93 28.07
CA ALA A 55 -31.81 21.58 28.91
C ALA A 55 -31.96 21.29 30.41
N LYS A 56 -33.15 20.93 30.90
CA LYS A 56 -33.46 20.74 32.33
C LYS A 56 -34.25 19.45 32.59
N GLY A 57 -33.87 18.74 33.66
CA GLY A 57 -34.59 17.55 34.15
C GLY A 57 -34.12 16.22 33.54
N GLY A 58 -34.69 15.12 34.01
CA GLY A 58 -34.44 13.76 33.53
C GLY A 58 -33.85 12.81 34.58
N THR A 59 -34.04 11.51 34.34
CA THR A 59 -33.44 10.41 35.13
C THR A 59 -31.92 10.35 34.93
N ASP A 60 -31.21 9.64 35.82
CA ASP A 60 -29.75 9.51 35.71
C ASP A 60 -29.30 8.91 34.38
N SER A 61 -30.06 7.95 33.83
CA SER A 61 -29.81 7.37 32.50
C SER A 61 -29.96 8.41 31.38
N GLN A 62 -30.92 9.34 31.47
CA GLN A 62 -31.11 10.40 30.48
C GLN A 62 -29.99 11.46 30.56
N ARG A 63 -29.49 11.73 31.77
CA ARG A 63 -28.34 12.63 31.99
C ARG A 63 -27.05 12.04 31.45
N GLU A 64 -26.83 10.74 31.62
CA GLU A 64 -25.66 10.06 31.08
C GLU A 64 -25.73 9.98 29.54
N LEU A 65 -26.90 9.65 28.98
CA LEU A 65 -27.12 9.68 27.53
C LEU A 65 -26.83 11.07 26.95
N ARG A 66 -27.29 12.13 27.63
CA ARG A 66 -26.98 13.51 27.25
C ARG A 66 -25.48 13.75 27.21
N ARG A 67 -24.76 13.41 28.29
CA ARG A 67 -23.30 13.59 28.39
C ARG A 67 -22.56 12.90 27.25
N GLU A 68 -22.93 11.66 26.94
CA GLU A 68 -22.34 10.89 25.85
C GLU A 68 -22.64 11.49 24.47
N ILE A 69 -23.87 11.93 24.21
CA ILE A 69 -24.22 12.63 22.97
C ILE A 69 -23.36 13.90 22.81
N PHE A 70 -23.27 14.73 23.85
CA PHE A 70 -22.45 15.95 23.82
C PHE A 70 -20.97 15.64 23.62
N ARG A 71 -20.45 14.55 24.20
CA ARG A 71 -19.07 14.09 23.96
C ARG A 71 -18.80 13.80 22.48
N TYR A 72 -19.73 13.11 21.81
CA TYR A 72 -19.58 12.84 20.37
C TYR A 72 -19.74 14.09 19.49
N VAL A 73 -20.61 15.02 19.88
CA VAL A 73 -20.78 16.31 19.19
C VAL A 73 -19.51 17.15 19.31
N ASP A 74 -19.01 17.34 20.52
CA ASP A 74 -17.78 18.10 20.80
C ASP A 74 -16.55 17.49 20.10
N LYS A 75 -16.45 16.15 20.07
CA LYS A 75 -15.45 15.44 19.28
C LYS A 75 -15.54 15.79 17.80
N ALA A 76 -16.74 15.77 17.22
CA ALA A 76 -16.95 16.08 15.82
C ALA A 76 -16.64 17.56 15.50
N GLU A 77 -17.06 18.49 16.36
CA GLU A 77 -16.76 19.92 16.22
C GLU A 77 -15.26 20.20 16.34
N THR A 78 -14.57 19.58 17.29
CA THR A 78 -13.12 19.69 17.44
C THR A 78 -12.38 19.19 16.19
N ILE A 79 -12.80 18.05 15.65
CA ILE A 79 -12.23 17.48 14.41
C ILE A 79 -12.46 18.46 13.24
N LEU A 80 -13.68 18.99 13.08
CA LEU A 80 -14.02 19.92 12.00
C LEU A 80 -13.35 21.29 12.13
N GLY A 81 -13.22 21.81 13.35
CA GLY A 81 -12.63 23.12 13.64
C GLY A 81 -11.12 23.16 13.37
N LYS A 82 -10.42 22.03 13.55
CA LYS A 82 -8.98 21.88 13.26
C LYS A 82 -8.67 21.66 11.77
N MET A 83 -9.68 21.38 10.94
CA MET A 83 -9.47 21.12 9.52
C MET A 83 -9.60 22.40 8.69
N PRO A 84 -8.57 22.77 7.90
CA PRO A 84 -8.66 23.92 7.00
C PRO A 84 -9.63 23.68 5.83
N ASN A 85 -9.74 22.44 5.34
CA ASN A 85 -10.66 22.02 4.26
C ASN A 85 -11.26 20.63 4.57
N PRO A 86 -12.26 20.54 5.46
CA PRO A 86 -12.84 19.25 5.83
C PRO A 86 -13.60 18.60 4.66
N THR A 87 -13.49 17.28 4.53
CA THR A 87 -14.29 16.44 3.62
C THR A 87 -14.99 15.33 4.41
N LYS A 88 -16.02 14.70 3.82
CA LYS A 88 -16.74 13.58 4.44
C LYS A 88 -15.79 12.43 4.77
N GLU A 89 -14.90 12.08 3.85
CA GLU A 89 -13.97 10.96 3.97
C GLU A 89 -12.91 11.22 5.05
N SER A 90 -12.33 12.42 5.05
CA SER A 90 -11.34 12.84 6.06
C SER A 90 -11.95 12.87 7.46
N PHE A 91 -13.18 13.38 7.60
CA PHE A 91 -13.92 13.34 8.86
C PHE A 91 -14.21 11.91 9.31
N LEU A 92 -14.78 11.07 8.44
CA LEU A 92 -15.17 9.70 8.79
C LEU A 92 -13.98 8.87 9.28
N ARG A 93 -12.80 9.05 8.68
CA ARG A 93 -11.59 8.35 9.10
C ARG A 93 -11.20 8.74 10.54
N LEU A 94 -11.13 10.04 10.83
CA LEU A 94 -10.71 10.57 12.13
C LEU A 94 -11.76 10.33 13.23
N PHE A 95 -13.04 10.36 12.87
CA PHE A 95 -14.12 10.14 13.82
C PHE A 95 -14.23 8.66 14.24
N LYS A 96 -13.96 7.72 13.30
CA LYS A 96 -14.05 6.26 13.51
C LYS A 96 -12.77 5.60 14.03
N SER A 97 -11.60 6.26 13.95
CA SER A 97 -10.39 5.75 14.59
C SER A 97 -10.49 5.92 16.11
N GLU A 98 -11.21 5.02 16.77
CA GLU A 98 -11.06 4.77 18.20
C GLU A 98 -9.72 4.06 18.43
N SER A 99 -8.65 4.84 18.53
CA SER A 99 -7.44 4.42 19.21
C SER A 99 -6.85 5.63 19.92
N ASN A 100 -6.54 5.43 21.21
CA ASN A 100 -5.89 6.35 22.12
C ASN A 100 -4.51 6.78 21.60
N LEU A 101 -4.46 7.60 20.56
CA LEU A 101 -3.27 8.34 20.19
C LEU A 101 -3.44 9.77 20.71
N PRO A 102 -2.48 10.29 21.48
CA PRO A 102 -2.44 11.70 21.80
C PRO A 102 -2.60 12.48 20.50
N PHE A 103 -3.51 13.45 20.49
CA PHE A 103 -3.70 14.37 19.38
C PHE A 103 -2.44 15.23 19.28
N SER A 104 -1.40 14.71 18.64
CA SER A 104 -0.33 15.51 18.08
C SER A 104 -0.88 16.10 16.79
N ASP A 105 -0.72 17.40 16.59
CA ASP A 105 -1.06 18.07 15.31
C ASP A 105 -0.19 17.58 14.13
N LYS A 106 0.68 16.57 14.37
CA LYS A 106 1.63 16.02 13.42
C LYS A 106 1.33 14.57 13.07
N THR A 107 1.46 14.23 11.80
CA THR A 107 1.18 12.91 11.24
C THR A 107 2.45 12.04 11.26
N PRO A 108 2.51 10.96 12.06
CA PRO A 108 3.73 10.16 12.22
C PRO A 108 4.03 9.30 10.97
N VAL A 109 5.29 9.28 10.53
CA VAL A 109 5.70 8.54 9.31
C VAL A 109 5.76 7.03 9.51
N TYR A 110 6.42 6.57 10.59
CA TYR A 110 6.76 5.15 10.78
C TYR A 110 5.54 4.21 10.89
N PRO A 111 4.49 4.51 11.68
CA PRO A 111 3.31 3.65 11.76
C PRO A 111 2.57 3.53 10.40
N LEU A 112 2.57 4.59 9.61
CA LEU A 112 1.93 4.60 8.29
C LEU A 112 2.72 3.79 7.26
N MET A 113 4.06 3.82 7.35
CA MET A 113 4.93 2.93 6.56
C MET A 113 4.72 1.46 6.93
N GLU A 114 4.60 1.14 8.22
CA GLU A 114 4.32 -0.22 8.70
C GLU A 114 2.96 -0.73 8.22
N ALA A 115 1.91 0.08 8.37
CA ALA A 115 0.58 -0.26 7.86
C ALA A 115 0.60 -0.52 6.34
N LYS A 116 1.36 0.28 5.57
CA LYS A 116 1.52 0.10 4.12
C LYS A 116 2.29 -1.17 3.78
N ARG A 117 3.35 -1.50 4.54
CA ARG A 117 4.09 -2.76 4.41
C ARG A 117 3.16 -3.96 4.65
N ASP A 118 2.37 -3.93 5.72
CA ASP A 118 1.49 -5.04 6.10
C ASP A 118 0.40 -5.25 5.04
N GLN A 119 -0.11 -4.18 4.46
CA GLN A 119 -0.99 -4.28 3.30
C GLN A 119 -0.30 -4.97 2.11
N MET A 120 0.96 -4.63 1.81
CA MET A 120 1.71 -5.29 0.72
C MET A 120 1.97 -6.76 1.00
N VAL A 121 2.17 -7.15 2.26
CA VAL A 121 2.29 -8.57 2.66
C VAL A 121 0.96 -9.30 2.43
N LYS A 122 -0.16 -8.73 2.89
CA LYS A 122 -1.52 -9.27 2.66
C LYS A 122 -1.82 -9.44 1.17
N ASP A 123 -1.38 -8.48 0.35
CA ASP A 123 -1.55 -8.52 -1.11
C ASP A 123 -0.58 -9.52 -1.81
N LYS A 124 0.23 -10.28 -1.07
CA LYS A 124 1.30 -11.17 -1.57
C LYS A 124 2.33 -10.45 -2.44
N ARG A 125 2.63 -9.18 -2.11
CA ARG A 125 3.57 -8.29 -2.79
C ARG A 125 4.85 -8.10 -1.98
N PHE A 126 5.50 -9.22 -1.65
CA PHE A 126 6.67 -9.26 -0.76
C PHE A 126 7.84 -8.37 -1.19
N GLY A 127 8.13 -8.27 -2.50
CA GLY A 127 9.20 -7.38 -2.99
C GLY A 127 8.91 -5.89 -2.70
N SER A 128 7.65 -5.47 -2.80
CA SER A 128 7.22 -4.12 -2.41
C SER A 128 7.28 -3.96 -0.88
N ALA A 129 6.81 -4.94 -0.12
CA ALA A 129 6.88 -4.93 1.35
C ALA A 129 8.32 -4.81 1.86
N MET A 130 9.25 -5.57 1.26
CA MET A 130 10.68 -5.51 1.60
C MET A 130 11.27 -4.13 1.31
N THR A 131 10.91 -3.52 0.19
CA THR A 131 11.37 -2.18 -0.18
C THR A 131 10.91 -1.13 0.84
N ILE A 132 9.63 -1.18 1.26
CA ILE A 132 9.08 -0.31 2.31
C ILE A 132 9.83 -0.54 3.63
N ARG A 133 10.09 -1.80 4.00
CA ARG A 133 10.83 -2.16 5.21
C ARG A 133 12.24 -1.57 5.21
N CYS A 134 12.99 -1.72 4.14
CA CYS A 134 14.33 -1.14 4.01
C CYS A 134 14.30 0.39 4.10
N SER A 135 13.32 1.03 3.45
CA SER A 135 13.11 2.47 3.55
C SER A 135 12.79 2.91 4.99
N TRP A 136 11.97 2.13 5.72
CA TRP A 136 11.62 2.41 7.11
C TRP A 136 12.86 2.39 8.01
N TYR A 137 13.68 1.33 7.93
CA TYR A 137 14.89 1.21 8.76
C TYR A 137 15.87 2.34 8.47
N SER A 138 16.07 2.65 7.18
CA SER A 138 16.98 3.71 6.76
C SER A 138 16.51 5.09 7.23
N LEU A 139 15.22 5.39 7.16
CA LEU A 139 14.68 6.67 7.65
C LEU A 139 14.75 6.75 9.18
N LYS A 140 14.45 5.66 9.88
CA LYS A 140 14.49 5.60 11.35
C LYS A 140 15.90 5.78 11.92
N ASP A 141 16.89 5.19 11.26
CA ASP A 141 18.31 5.37 11.57
C ASP A 141 18.76 6.82 11.34
N PHE A 142 18.26 7.49 10.30
CA PHE A 142 18.53 8.92 10.09
C PHE A 142 17.83 9.84 11.10
N ARG A 143 16.57 9.53 11.45
CA ARG A 143 15.77 10.33 12.39
C ARG A 143 14.78 9.47 13.16
N GLU A 144 15.01 9.29 14.46
CA GLU A 144 14.21 8.39 15.30
C GLU A 144 12.70 8.74 15.33
N LYS A 145 12.36 10.04 15.37
CA LYS A 145 10.98 10.55 15.36
C LYS A 145 10.77 11.47 14.16
N LEU A 146 9.91 11.06 13.24
CA LEU A 146 9.65 11.75 11.98
C LEU A 146 8.15 11.90 11.72
N PHE A 147 7.75 13.12 11.37
CA PHE A 147 6.40 13.48 10.98
C PHE A 147 6.34 13.98 9.54
N PHE A 148 5.20 13.85 8.87
CA PHE A 148 5.05 14.30 7.48
C PHE A 148 5.13 15.81 7.33
N GLU A 149 4.77 16.57 8.37
CA GLU A 149 4.86 18.03 8.44
C GLU A 149 6.31 18.51 8.59
N ASP A 150 7.22 17.65 9.04
CA ASP A 150 8.66 17.94 9.11
C ASP A 150 9.37 17.70 7.76
N LEU A 151 8.64 17.20 6.74
CA LEU A 151 9.22 16.94 5.41
C LEU A 151 9.23 18.23 4.59
N ASP A 152 10.44 18.64 4.21
CA ASP A 152 10.70 19.70 3.25
C ASP A 152 11.88 19.34 2.32
N GLY A 153 12.23 20.24 1.41
CA GLY A 153 13.38 20.04 0.53
C GLY A 153 14.72 19.91 1.27
N GLN A 154 14.88 20.60 2.40
CA GLN A 154 16.11 20.58 3.19
C GLN A 154 16.28 19.24 3.91
N PHE A 155 15.23 18.70 4.52
CA PHE A 155 15.19 17.38 5.13
C PHE A 155 15.55 16.30 4.11
N LEU A 156 14.90 16.32 2.95
CA LEU A 156 15.15 15.32 1.90
C LEU A 156 16.57 15.39 1.36
N ASN A 157 17.13 16.59 1.15
CA ASN A 157 18.52 16.74 0.73
C ASN A 157 19.51 16.32 1.81
N SER A 158 19.21 16.58 3.09
CA SER A 158 20.01 16.14 4.23
C SER A 158 20.03 14.62 4.33
N TYR A 159 18.88 13.97 4.18
CA TYR A 159 18.78 12.51 4.14
C TYR A 159 19.58 11.92 2.97
N LYS A 160 19.48 12.52 1.77
CA LYS A 160 20.29 12.09 0.61
C LYS A 160 21.79 12.16 0.90
N ARG A 161 22.27 13.25 1.49
CA ARG A 161 23.68 13.43 1.85
C ARG A 161 24.13 12.39 2.88
N HIS A 162 23.37 12.20 3.95
CA HIS A 162 23.66 11.17 4.96
C HIS A 162 23.78 9.77 4.35
N MET A 163 22.85 9.41 3.47
CA MET A 163 22.89 8.12 2.79
C MET A 163 24.09 7.98 1.84
N LYS A 164 24.50 9.07 1.19
CA LYS A 164 25.71 9.10 0.36
C LYS A 164 26.98 8.91 1.18
N GLU A 165 27.07 9.54 2.35
CA GLU A 165 28.18 9.36 3.29
C GLU A 165 28.27 7.91 3.79
N LYS A 166 27.12 7.23 3.94
CA LYS A 166 27.04 5.78 4.21
C LYS A 166 27.37 4.88 2.99
N GLY A 167 27.80 5.44 1.86
CA GLY A 167 28.15 4.69 0.66
C GLY A 167 26.98 4.19 -0.17
N CYS A 168 25.75 4.67 0.06
CA CYS A 168 24.59 4.24 -0.72
C CYS A 168 24.58 4.85 -2.13
N SER A 169 24.15 4.06 -3.12
CA SER A 169 23.97 4.53 -4.49
C SER A 169 22.78 5.49 -4.63
N ASP A 170 22.78 6.36 -5.66
CA ASP A 170 21.62 7.21 -5.97
C ASP A 170 20.35 6.41 -6.24
N ALA A 171 20.51 5.19 -6.79
CA ALA A 171 19.39 4.30 -7.04
C ALA A 171 18.74 3.84 -5.73
N THR A 172 19.55 3.42 -4.75
CA THR A 172 19.08 3.00 -3.43
C THR A 172 18.35 4.13 -2.72
N ILE A 173 18.97 5.33 -2.69
CA ILE A 173 18.37 6.53 -2.09
C ILE A 173 17.05 6.87 -2.78
N GLY A 174 17.02 6.80 -4.11
CA GLY A 174 15.82 7.05 -4.91
C GLY A 174 14.72 6.02 -4.71
N ILE A 175 15.05 4.77 -4.38
CA ILE A 175 14.08 3.73 -4.01
C ILE A 175 13.41 4.10 -2.69
N TYR A 176 14.19 4.41 -1.65
CA TYR A 176 13.63 4.71 -0.32
C TYR A 176 12.77 5.99 -0.33
N LEU A 177 13.25 7.06 -0.98
CA LEU A 177 12.47 8.29 -1.10
C LEU A 177 11.16 8.12 -1.89
N ARG A 178 11.08 7.16 -2.83
CA ARG A 178 9.83 6.86 -3.54
C ARG A 178 8.79 6.21 -2.66
N GLU A 179 9.18 5.35 -1.72
CA GLU A 179 8.23 4.77 -0.76
C GLU A 179 7.65 5.85 0.14
N LEU A 180 8.51 6.72 0.68
CA LEU A 180 8.05 7.87 1.49
C LEU A 180 7.12 8.80 0.68
N LYS A 181 7.50 9.15 -0.56
CA LYS A 181 6.67 9.96 -1.46
C LYS A 181 5.34 9.32 -1.79
N THR A 182 5.30 8.00 -1.95
CA THR A 182 4.06 7.26 -2.25
C THR A 182 3.06 7.39 -1.12
N ILE A 183 3.53 7.27 0.12
CA ILE A 183 2.68 7.41 1.31
C ILE A 183 2.25 8.88 1.48
N TYR A 184 3.18 9.83 1.33
CA TYR A 184 2.84 11.26 1.34
C TYR A 184 1.73 11.60 0.33
N ASN A 185 1.87 11.17 -0.92
CA ASN A 185 0.87 11.41 -1.97
C ASN A 185 -0.47 10.71 -1.69
N GLN A 186 -0.44 9.53 -1.05
CA GLN A 186 -1.67 8.87 -0.60
C GLN A 186 -2.37 9.73 0.45
N LEU A 187 -1.62 10.24 1.44
CA LEU A 187 -2.17 11.07 2.51
C LEU A 187 -2.73 12.40 2.01
N VAL A 188 -2.09 13.02 1.01
CA VAL A 188 -2.62 14.21 0.34
C VAL A 188 -3.92 13.89 -0.39
N ARG A 189 -4.00 12.77 -1.13
CA ARG A 189 -5.23 12.33 -1.81
C ARG A 189 -6.37 12.04 -0.84
N ASP A 190 -6.04 11.51 0.33
CA ASP A 190 -7.00 11.18 1.39
C ASP A 190 -7.35 12.38 2.29
N GLY A 191 -6.88 13.59 1.92
CA GLY A 191 -7.13 14.84 2.64
C GLY A 191 -6.53 14.90 4.05
N VAL A 192 -5.51 14.09 4.35
CA VAL A 192 -4.80 14.11 5.65
C VAL A 192 -3.83 15.27 5.70
N LEU A 193 -3.06 15.44 4.62
CA LEU A 193 -2.04 16.47 4.48
C LEU A 193 -2.50 17.52 3.49
N THR A 194 -2.17 18.78 3.76
CA THR A 194 -2.45 19.88 2.83
C THR A 194 -1.33 19.98 1.79
N SER A 195 -1.68 20.11 0.51
CA SER A 195 -0.73 20.12 -0.61
C SER A 195 -0.01 21.45 -0.86
N ASN A 196 -0.05 22.41 0.08
CA ASN A 196 0.38 23.80 -0.17
C ASN A 196 1.87 23.91 -0.57
N LYS A 197 2.73 23.01 -0.09
CA LYS A 197 4.12 22.85 -0.55
C LYS A 197 4.48 21.37 -0.57
N ASN A 198 4.60 20.78 -1.75
CA ASN A 198 5.03 19.39 -1.88
C ASN A 198 6.55 19.30 -1.66
N PRO A 199 7.03 18.61 -0.62
CA PRO A 199 8.46 18.54 -0.31
C PRO A 199 9.26 17.83 -1.41
N PHE A 200 8.60 17.00 -2.21
CA PHE A 200 9.21 16.23 -3.31
C PHE A 200 9.14 16.94 -4.67
N ALA A 201 8.69 18.20 -4.74
CA ALA A 201 8.57 18.94 -6.01
C ALA A 201 9.94 19.30 -6.58
N GLU A 202 10.83 19.84 -5.75
CA GLU A 202 12.13 20.36 -6.19
C GLU A 202 13.28 19.36 -5.94
N VAL A 203 13.01 18.27 -5.21
CA VAL A 203 14.02 17.27 -4.90
C VAL A 203 14.09 16.24 -6.01
N LYS A 204 15.21 16.25 -6.73
CA LYS A 204 15.53 15.21 -7.71
C LYS A 204 15.72 13.87 -6.99
N ILE A 205 14.70 13.02 -7.06
CA ILE A 205 14.77 11.62 -6.65
C ILE A 205 15.46 10.88 -7.79
N GLY A 206 16.69 10.42 -7.55
CA GLY A 206 17.52 9.80 -8.58
C GLY A 206 16.87 8.58 -9.22
N GLY A 207 17.08 8.41 -10.52
CA GLY A 207 16.85 7.15 -11.22
C GLY A 207 18.12 6.31 -11.26
N SER A 208 17.97 4.99 -11.32
CA SER A 208 19.11 4.11 -11.61
C SER A 208 19.65 4.43 -13.01
N LYS A 209 20.97 4.64 -13.16
CA LYS A 209 21.60 4.52 -14.49
C LYS A 209 21.30 3.11 -15.00
N LYS A 210 20.82 2.99 -16.24
CA LYS A 210 20.66 1.67 -16.87
C LYS A 210 22.04 1.00 -16.88
N SER A 211 22.09 -0.26 -16.44
CA SER A 211 23.28 -1.08 -16.65
C SER A 211 23.59 -1.09 -18.15
N VAL A 212 24.83 -0.79 -18.51
CA VAL A 212 25.32 -0.86 -19.89
C VAL A 212 25.91 -2.25 -20.18
N ASN A 213 25.97 -3.13 -19.16
CA ASN A 213 26.49 -4.47 -19.32
C ASN A 213 25.50 -5.30 -20.15
N VAL A 214 25.94 -5.65 -21.35
CA VAL A 214 25.24 -6.50 -22.31
C VAL A 214 26.17 -7.64 -22.72
N LEU A 215 25.59 -8.78 -23.06
CA LEU A 215 26.34 -9.87 -23.68
C LEU A 215 26.39 -9.64 -25.19
N TYR A 216 27.59 -9.60 -25.76
CA TYR A 216 27.78 -9.54 -27.20
C TYR A 216 27.60 -10.93 -27.84
N PRO A 217 27.31 -11.02 -29.15
CA PRO A 217 27.03 -12.28 -29.82
C PRO A 217 28.11 -13.36 -29.65
N ASN A 218 29.39 -12.98 -29.63
CA ASN A 218 30.50 -13.89 -29.37
C ASN A 218 30.49 -14.45 -27.94
N GLN A 219 30.15 -13.63 -26.94
CA GLN A 219 30.03 -14.06 -25.54
C GLN A 219 28.81 -14.97 -25.36
N LEU A 220 27.71 -14.67 -26.03
CA LEU A 220 26.52 -15.52 -26.02
C LEU A 220 26.80 -16.87 -26.67
N LYS A 221 27.52 -16.88 -27.80
CA LYS A 221 27.98 -18.12 -28.47
C LYS A 221 28.90 -18.93 -27.56
N ALA A 222 29.87 -18.29 -26.91
CA ALA A 222 30.74 -18.97 -25.95
C ALA A 222 29.95 -19.60 -24.79
N LEU A 223 28.94 -18.89 -24.27
CA LEU A 223 28.06 -19.43 -23.23
C LEU A 223 27.17 -20.59 -23.75
N TRP A 224 26.78 -20.56 -25.02
CA TRP A 224 26.04 -21.64 -25.67
C TRP A 224 26.89 -22.91 -25.82
N GLU A 225 28.15 -22.75 -26.21
CA GLU A 225 29.10 -23.85 -26.42
C GLU A 225 29.73 -24.36 -25.12
N PHE A 226 29.65 -23.58 -24.04
CA PHE A 226 30.16 -23.92 -22.72
C PHE A 226 29.65 -25.27 -22.23
N GLN A 227 30.55 -26.15 -21.79
CA GLN A 227 30.21 -27.44 -21.24
C GLN A 227 30.08 -27.33 -19.71
N PRO A 228 28.88 -27.46 -19.15
CA PRO A 228 28.67 -27.29 -17.72
C PRO A 228 29.27 -28.43 -16.91
N GLU A 229 29.89 -28.08 -15.78
CA GLU A 229 30.39 -29.03 -14.79
C GLU A 229 29.35 -29.20 -13.68
N GLY A 230 28.71 -30.37 -13.67
CA GLY A 230 27.71 -30.74 -12.67
C GLY A 230 26.34 -30.08 -12.85
N ILE A 231 25.40 -30.54 -12.04
CA ILE A 231 23.96 -30.24 -12.21
C ILE A 231 23.61 -28.75 -12.04
N LEU A 232 24.35 -28.00 -11.22
CA LEU A 232 24.03 -26.60 -10.95
C LEU A 232 24.40 -25.70 -12.13
N GLN A 233 25.57 -25.91 -12.74
CA GLN A 233 25.97 -25.15 -13.92
C GLN A 233 25.08 -25.49 -15.12
N ASP A 234 24.74 -26.77 -15.26
CA ASP A 234 23.86 -27.28 -16.30
C ASP A 234 22.47 -26.63 -16.23
N ARG A 235 21.85 -26.64 -15.04
CA ARG A 235 20.58 -25.95 -14.79
C ARG A 235 20.68 -24.44 -14.99
N ALA A 236 21.76 -23.80 -14.55
CA ALA A 236 21.93 -22.36 -14.72
C ALA A 236 22.00 -21.97 -16.21
N LYS A 237 22.70 -22.76 -17.02
CA LYS A 237 22.79 -22.60 -18.48
C LYS A 237 21.42 -22.79 -19.12
N ASP A 238 20.71 -23.88 -18.79
CA ASP A 238 19.37 -24.17 -19.30
C ASP A 238 18.37 -23.05 -18.97
N PHE A 239 18.36 -22.59 -17.71
CA PHE A 239 17.48 -21.51 -17.26
C PHE A 239 17.77 -20.18 -17.94
N PHE A 240 19.05 -19.87 -18.15
CA PHE A 240 19.46 -18.68 -18.88
C PHE A 240 18.95 -18.72 -20.32
N PHE A 241 19.21 -19.82 -21.05
CA PHE A 241 18.82 -19.93 -22.45
C PHE A 241 17.32 -20.10 -22.64
N PHE A 242 16.62 -20.76 -21.73
CA PHE A 242 15.18 -20.81 -21.74
C PHE A 242 14.58 -19.40 -21.63
N CYS A 243 15.07 -18.58 -20.67
CA CYS A 243 14.65 -17.19 -20.56
C CYS A 243 14.93 -16.39 -21.83
N TYR A 244 16.12 -16.57 -22.42
CA TYR A 244 16.54 -15.91 -23.66
C TYR A 244 15.64 -16.27 -24.84
N LEU A 245 15.44 -17.57 -25.10
CA LEU A 245 14.61 -18.09 -26.19
C LEU A 245 13.13 -17.74 -26.01
N CYS A 246 12.67 -17.61 -24.76
CA CYS A 246 11.28 -17.27 -24.45
C CYS A 246 11.05 -15.75 -24.32
N ASN A 247 11.48 -14.98 -25.33
CA ASN A 247 11.31 -13.51 -25.39
C ASN A 247 11.95 -12.74 -24.22
N GLY A 248 13.07 -13.22 -23.68
CA GLY A 248 13.74 -12.57 -22.55
C GLY A 248 12.86 -12.49 -21.30
N MET A 249 12.06 -13.54 -21.03
CA MET A 249 11.25 -13.60 -19.82
C MET A 249 12.14 -13.54 -18.56
N ASN A 250 11.59 -13.05 -17.45
CA ASN A 250 12.38 -13.03 -16.22
C ASN A 250 12.34 -14.41 -15.53
N PHE A 251 13.31 -14.64 -14.64
CA PHE A 251 13.44 -15.90 -13.91
C PHE A 251 12.20 -16.21 -13.04
N ALA A 252 11.58 -15.18 -12.44
CA ALA A 252 10.39 -15.38 -11.59
C ALA A 252 9.14 -15.78 -12.38
N ASP A 253 9.04 -15.36 -13.65
CA ASP A 253 7.98 -15.75 -14.57
C ASP A 253 8.24 -17.20 -15.01
N MET A 254 9.48 -17.53 -15.37
CA MET A 254 9.91 -18.89 -15.75
C MET A 254 9.64 -19.92 -14.64
N ALA A 255 10.05 -19.62 -13.41
CA ALA A 255 9.82 -20.49 -12.25
C ALA A 255 8.32 -20.71 -11.93
N SER A 256 7.43 -19.85 -12.45
CA SER A 256 5.98 -19.98 -12.26
C SER A 256 5.25 -20.70 -13.38
N LEU A 257 5.96 -21.12 -14.43
CA LEU A 257 5.37 -21.81 -15.58
C LEU A 257 4.99 -23.25 -15.23
N LYS A 258 3.82 -23.66 -15.72
CA LYS A 258 3.27 -25.02 -15.58
C LYS A 258 2.96 -25.63 -16.93
N PHE A 259 2.92 -26.96 -17.06
CA PHE A 259 2.74 -27.61 -18.37
C PHE A 259 1.46 -27.16 -19.09
N ARG A 260 0.41 -26.85 -18.32
CA ARG A 260 -0.84 -26.24 -18.82
C ARG A 260 -0.68 -24.88 -19.52
N ASN A 261 0.46 -24.21 -19.34
CA ASN A 261 0.77 -22.96 -20.03
C ASN A 261 1.17 -23.17 -21.50
N ILE A 262 1.43 -24.42 -21.91
CA ILE A 262 1.78 -24.79 -23.28
C ILE A 262 0.53 -25.32 -23.99
N SER A 263 0.28 -24.83 -25.20
CA SER A 263 -0.73 -25.35 -26.12
C SER A 263 -0.11 -25.50 -27.50
N GLY A 264 0.11 -26.76 -27.92
CA GLY A 264 0.93 -27.07 -29.09
C GLY A 264 2.34 -26.48 -28.93
N ASP A 265 2.74 -25.62 -29.86
CA ASP A 265 4.05 -24.95 -29.85
C ASP A 265 4.03 -23.58 -29.19
N ILE A 266 2.95 -23.21 -28.48
CA ILE A 266 2.78 -21.88 -27.92
C ILE A 266 2.80 -21.94 -26.39
N LEU A 267 3.78 -21.28 -25.79
CA LEU A 267 3.83 -20.97 -24.36
C LEU A 267 3.09 -19.66 -24.08
N SER A 268 2.11 -19.70 -23.17
CA SER A 268 1.29 -18.55 -22.78
C SER A 268 1.38 -18.24 -21.29
N PHE A 269 1.77 -17.01 -20.93
CA PHE A 269 1.89 -16.59 -19.53
C PHE A 269 1.55 -15.11 -19.31
N ILE A 270 1.30 -14.75 -18.05
CA ILE A 270 1.06 -13.36 -17.62
C ILE A 270 2.27 -12.92 -16.79
N ARG A 271 2.90 -11.81 -17.18
CA ARG A 271 4.08 -11.28 -16.51
C ARG A 271 3.79 -10.87 -15.06
N ARG A 272 4.41 -11.54 -14.09
CA ARG A 272 4.19 -11.36 -12.64
C ARG A 272 4.50 -9.94 -12.18
N LYS A 273 5.56 -9.32 -12.73
CA LYS A 273 6.01 -7.97 -12.34
C LYS A 273 4.97 -6.88 -12.65
N THR A 274 4.24 -7.01 -13.75
CA THR A 274 3.41 -5.93 -14.30
C THR A 274 1.92 -6.25 -14.33
N ARG A 275 1.50 -7.45 -13.88
CA ARG A 275 0.09 -7.88 -13.88
C ARG A 275 -0.85 -6.91 -13.14
N ASN A 276 -0.37 -6.28 -12.06
CA ASN A 276 -1.16 -5.35 -11.26
C ASN A 276 -0.99 -3.88 -11.68
N THR A 277 -0.24 -3.61 -12.75
CA THR A 277 0.07 -2.24 -13.20
C THR A 277 -0.84 -1.79 -14.35
N ARG A 278 -1.53 -2.72 -15.02
CA ARG A 278 -2.41 -2.45 -16.15
C ARG A 278 -3.85 -2.78 -15.76
N ARG A 279 -4.81 -2.08 -16.36
CA ARG A 279 -6.23 -2.41 -16.23
C ARG A 279 -6.56 -3.73 -16.95
N ASP A 280 -5.90 -3.96 -18.08
CA ASP A 280 -6.06 -5.18 -18.88
C ASP A 280 -4.91 -6.16 -18.66
N THR A 281 -5.28 -7.42 -18.44
CA THR A 281 -4.33 -8.54 -18.32
C THR A 281 -3.79 -8.91 -19.70
N LYS A 282 -2.55 -8.52 -19.99
CA LYS A 282 -1.87 -8.90 -21.23
C LYS A 282 -1.23 -10.29 -21.09
N VAL A 283 -1.76 -11.26 -21.84
CA VAL A 283 -1.14 -12.58 -22.01
C VAL A 283 -0.01 -12.46 -23.03
N ILE A 284 1.19 -12.91 -22.66
CA ILE A 284 2.34 -13.04 -23.55
C ILE A 284 2.29 -14.44 -24.15
N LYS A 285 2.37 -14.52 -25.49
CA LYS A 285 2.48 -15.78 -26.24
C LYS A 285 3.87 -15.87 -26.87
N VAL A 286 4.50 -17.02 -26.74
CA VAL A 286 5.85 -17.31 -27.22
C VAL A 286 5.80 -18.60 -28.03
N PHE A 287 6.37 -18.60 -29.22
CA PHE A 287 6.55 -19.82 -30.00
C PHE A 287 7.77 -20.58 -29.48
N LEU A 288 7.61 -21.87 -29.17
CA LEU A 288 8.64 -22.73 -28.62
C LEU A 288 9.49 -23.32 -29.74
N LEU A 289 10.72 -22.83 -29.87
CA LEU A 289 11.73 -23.41 -30.75
C LEU A 289 12.19 -24.79 -30.24
N PRO A 290 12.75 -25.66 -31.11
CA PRO A 290 13.21 -26.99 -30.74
C PRO A 290 14.16 -27.00 -29.53
N GLU A 291 15.05 -26.01 -29.42
CA GLU A 291 16.00 -25.88 -28.32
C GLU A 291 15.31 -25.57 -27.00
N ALA A 292 14.25 -24.75 -27.01
CA ALA A 292 13.47 -24.45 -25.82
C ALA A 292 12.67 -25.69 -25.37
N LYS A 293 12.15 -26.47 -26.32
CA LYS A 293 11.46 -27.75 -26.04
C LYS A 293 12.42 -28.78 -25.42
N ALA A 294 13.63 -28.91 -25.96
CA ALA A 294 14.65 -29.80 -25.42
C ALA A 294 15.00 -29.45 -23.95
N ILE A 295 15.07 -28.16 -23.60
CA ILE A 295 15.28 -27.73 -22.21
C ILE A 295 14.08 -28.12 -21.32
N ILE A 296 12.84 -27.95 -21.81
CA ILE A 296 11.62 -28.35 -21.07
C ILE A 296 11.62 -29.85 -20.82
N GLU A 297 11.88 -30.66 -21.85
CA GLU A 297 11.91 -32.13 -21.75
C GLU A 297 12.96 -32.61 -20.74
N LYS A 298 14.15 -32.01 -20.79
CA LYS A 298 15.22 -32.28 -19.83
C LYS A 298 14.82 -31.94 -18.39
N CYS A 299 14.10 -30.84 -18.18
CA CYS A 299 13.59 -30.44 -16.86
C CYS A 299 12.45 -31.32 -16.37
N ALA A 300 11.53 -31.74 -17.26
CA ALA A 300 10.39 -32.59 -16.95
C ALA A 300 10.83 -33.96 -16.39
N ASN A 301 11.89 -34.53 -16.97
CA ASN A 301 12.46 -35.80 -16.55
C ASN A 301 13.13 -35.76 -15.16
N ALA A 302 13.27 -34.57 -14.55
CA ALA A 302 13.96 -34.37 -13.28
C ALA A 302 13.03 -34.30 -12.04
N GLY A 303 11.70 -34.51 -12.19
CA GLY A 303 10.83 -34.91 -11.08
C GLY A 303 9.70 -33.95 -10.64
N ASP A 304 9.42 -32.85 -11.36
CA ASP A 304 8.24 -32.02 -11.08
C ASP A 304 7.14 -32.27 -12.14
N ILE A 305 5.96 -32.67 -11.67
CA ILE A 305 4.84 -33.13 -12.51
C ILE A 305 3.99 -31.94 -13.01
N ASP A 306 4.06 -30.77 -12.36
CA ASP A 306 3.21 -29.62 -12.70
C ASP A 306 4.02 -28.44 -13.26
N HIS A 307 5.25 -28.21 -12.79
CA HIS A 307 6.08 -27.09 -13.25
C HIS A 307 6.99 -27.44 -14.43
N LEU A 308 7.21 -26.48 -15.34
CA LEU A 308 8.15 -26.64 -16.48
C LEU A 308 9.61 -26.73 -16.05
N THR A 309 9.92 -26.28 -14.84
CA THR A 309 11.28 -26.21 -14.29
C THR A 309 11.27 -26.76 -12.89
N PRO A 310 12.37 -27.38 -12.42
CA PRO A 310 12.46 -27.97 -11.07
C PRO A 310 12.58 -26.91 -9.95
N VAL A 311 12.03 -25.71 -10.15
CA VAL A 311 12.07 -24.61 -9.20
C VAL A 311 10.72 -24.56 -8.47
N GLU A 312 10.68 -25.09 -7.26
CA GLU A 312 9.53 -24.99 -6.38
C GLU A 312 9.36 -23.53 -5.92
N VAL A 313 8.38 -22.83 -6.49
CA VAL A 313 8.05 -21.44 -6.14
C VAL A 313 7.21 -21.32 -4.87
N ASP A 314 6.60 -22.41 -4.40
CA ASP A 314 5.62 -22.39 -3.32
C ASP A 314 6.27 -22.25 -1.92
N HIS A 315 7.54 -22.65 -1.74
CA HIS A 315 8.25 -22.61 -0.45
C HIS A 315 9.23 -21.43 -0.28
N LEU A 316 9.39 -20.67 -1.34
CA LEU A 316 10.60 -19.89 -1.55
C LEU A 316 10.37 -18.43 -1.01
N TRP A 317 9.23 -18.23 -0.34
CA TRP A 317 8.77 -17.06 0.40
C TRP A 317 8.11 -17.52 1.71
N PRO A 318 8.63 -17.16 2.90
CA PRO A 318 7.99 -17.54 4.17
C PRO A 318 6.59 -16.89 4.26
N GLU A 319 5.62 -17.68 4.73
CA GLU A 319 4.24 -17.25 5.03
C GLU A 319 4.18 -16.13 6.07
#